data_AF-A0AAE0FNU1-F1
#
_entry.id   AF-A0AAE0FNU1-F1
#
_cell.length_a   1.000
_cell.length_b   1.000
_cell.length_c   1.000
_cell.angle_alpha   90.00
_cell.angle_beta   90.00
_cell.angle_gamma   90.00
#
_symmetry.space_group_name_H-M   'P 1'
#
loop_
_entity.id
_entity.type
_entity.pdbx_description
1 polymer ?
#
loop_
_entity_poly.entity_id
_entity_poly.type
_entity_poly.pdbx_seq_one_letter_code
_entity_poly.pdbx_strand_id
1 'polypeptide(L)'
;LQLALTWQRMPWTAAALGSGEEAEQKPSGSGKLVTNEARLVEAMCLVSSRIIHGDPLTERKSTFQAHLASVTSADQAKAVVAVLIQNRKIAAATHNMVAYRVHLGNGVWAQDCDDDGETAAGSRMLHLLQTVDAEDVVVVVSRWYGGIKLGPDRFKLINNCARQLLDLHGYVKSSNDKGERSKSTVPKSSRKQRK
;
A
#
# COMPACT_ATOMS: atom_id res chain seq x y z
N LEU A 1 15.16 28.17 8.58
CA LEU A 1 13.80 28.25 9.13
C LEU A 1 12.86 28.65 8.01
N GLN A 2 12.37 27.68 7.24
CA GLN A 2 11.21 27.75 6.34
C GLN A 2 11.14 26.36 5.72
N LEU A 3 10.12 25.55 6.03
CA LEU A 3 9.64 24.38 5.26
C LEU A 3 8.61 23.66 6.13
N ALA A 4 7.44 24.29 6.27
CA ALA A 4 6.24 23.69 6.83
C ALA A 4 5.06 24.36 6.11
N LEU A 5 4.91 24.14 4.80
CA LEU A 5 3.81 24.67 4.00
C LEU A 5 3.75 23.99 2.62
N THR A 6 3.43 22.69 2.57
CA THR A 6 2.91 22.05 1.34
C THR A 6 1.92 20.92 1.64
N TRP A 7 1.10 21.02 2.70
CA TRP A 7 -0.01 20.09 2.94
C TRP A 7 -1.37 20.79 2.78
N GLN A 8 -1.54 21.51 1.66
CA GLN A 8 -2.78 22.24 1.36
C GLN A 8 -3.30 22.01 -0.07
N ARG A 9 -2.93 20.91 -0.72
CA ARG A 9 -3.48 20.55 -2.05
C ARG A 9 -3.84 19.07 -2.15
N MET A 10 -4.60 18.58 -1.16
CA MET A 10 -5.46 17.42 -1.37
C MET A 10 -6.83 17.93 -1.86
N PRO A 11 -7.29 17.60 -3.08
CA PRO A 11 -8.59 18.04 -3.60
C PRO A 11 -9.81 17.40 -2.92
N TRP A 12 -9.66 16.82 -1.72
CA TRP A 12 -10.76 16.17 -0.98
C TRP A 12 -10.79 16.50 0.53
N THR A 13 -9.93 17.40 1.03
CA THR A 13 -9.93 17.80 2.46
C THR A 13 -10.89 18.94 2.79
N ALA A 14 -11.74 19.39 1.87
CA ALA A 14 -12.64 20.54 2.10
C ALA A 14 -14.07 20.25 1.64
N ALA A 15 -14.80 19.43 2.38
CA ALA A 15 -16.26 19.38 2.33
C ALA A 15 -16.82 18.74 3.60
N ALA A 16 -17.14 19.55 4.61
CA ALA A 16 -18.23 19.32 5.58
C ALA A 16 -18.18 20.34 6.73
N LEU A 17 -18.64 21.56 6.49
CA LEU A 17 -19.18 22.42 7.56
C LEU A 17 -20.45 23.07 7.01
N GLY A 18 -21.52 22.27 7.01
CA GLY A 18 -22.88 22.78 6.90
C GLY A 18 -23.32 23.23 8.29
N SER A 19 -23.52 24.54 8.44
CA SER A 19 -24.21 25.16 9.56
C SER A 19 -25.69 24.75 9.53
N GLY A 20 -26.11 23.95 10.51
CA GLY A 20 -27.52 23.62 10.77
C GLY A 20 -27.74 23.59 12.27
N GLU A 21 -28.68 24.43 12.73
CA GLU A 21 -29.12 24.63 14.12
C GLU A 21 -29.47 23.33 14.86
N GLU A 22 -29.07 23.27 16.13
CA GLU A 22 -29.43 22.24 17.11
C GLU A 22 -30.91 22.34 17.53
N ALA A 23 -31.59 21.20 17.55
CA ALA A 23 -32.75 20.98 18.42
C ALA A 23 -32.48 19.71 19.24
N GLU A 24 -32.18 19.90 20.53
CA GLU A 24 -31.90 18.84 21.50
C GLU A 24 -33.21 18.20 21.99
N GLN A 25 -33.38 16.89 21.74
CA GLN A 25 -34.40 16.06 22.39
C GLN A 25 -33.76 14.75 22.86
N LYS A 26 -33.68 14.59 24.19
CA LYS A 26 -33.04 13.46 24.90
C LYS A 26 -33.88 12.18 24.83
N PRO A 27 -33.28 11.00 24.59
CA PRO A 27 -33.85 9.74 25.01
C PRO A 27 -33.17 9.21 26.28
N SER A 28 -34.01 8.86 27.26
CA SER A 28 -33.65 8.07 28.43
C SER A 28 -33.35 6.63 28.03
N GLY A 29 -32.16 6.13 28.35
CA GLY A 29 -31.80 4.72 28.18
C GLY A 29 -30.43 4.44 28.78
N SER A 30 -30.39 3.61 29.82
CA SER A 30 -29.17 3.10 30.44
C SER A 30 -28.46 2.10 29.51
N GLY A 31 -27.88 2.60 28.43
CA GLY A 31 -26.86 1.92 27.64
C GLY A 31 -25.61 2.79 27.67
N LYS A 32 -24.43 2.21 27.90
CA LYS A 32 -23.16 2.94 27.78
C LYS A 32 -23.10 3.56 26.37
N LEU A 33 -23.33 4.87 26.28
CA LEU A 33 -23.11 5.67 25.09
C LEU A 33 -21.60 5.68 24.84
N VAL A 34 -21.11 4.74 24.04
CA VAL A 34 -19.75 4.81 23.49
C VAL A 34 -19.75 6.03 22.56
N THR A 35 -18.97 7.05 22.89
CA THR A 35 -18.89 8.29 22.11
C THR A 35 -18.38 8.00 20.70
N ASN A 36 -18.74 8.84 19.73
CA ASN A 36 -18.25 8.72 18.34
C ASN A 36 -16.71 8.72 18.31
N GLU A 37 -16.07 9.50 19.18
CA GLU A 37 -14.62 9.52 19.39
C GLU A 37 -14.04 8.15 19.75
N ALA A 38 -14.64 7.43 20.70
CA ALA A 38 -14.14 6.12 21.12
C ALA A 38 -14.22 5.09 19.98
N ARG A 39 -15.28 5.13 19.17
CA ARG A 39 -15.42 4.27 17.97
C ARG A 39 -14.39 4.61 16.90
N LEU A 40 -14.09 5.89 16.69
CA LEU A 40 -13.06 6.31 15.75
C LEU A 40 -11.67 5.84 16.20
N VAL A 41 -11.35 6.00 17.48
CA VAL A 41 -10.07 5.52 18.06
C VAL A 41 -9.94 4.01 17.92
N GLU A 42 -11.01 3.25 18.22
CA GLU A 42 -11.01 1.80 18.05
C GLU A 42 -10.82 1.39 16.59
N ALA A 43 -11.57 2.00 15.66
CA ALA A 43 -11.44 1.74 14.22
C ALA A 43 -10.04 2.06 13.70
N MET A 44 -9.46 3.18 14.12
CA MET A 44 -8.09 3.56 13.76
C MET A 44 -7.06 2.60 14.34
N CYS A 45 -7.24 2.14 15.57
CA CYS A 45 -6.36 1.14 16.19
C CYS A 45 -6.41 -0.19 15.42
N LEU A 46 -7.61 -0.62 15.00
CA LEU A 46 -7.80 -1.80 14.16
C LEU A 46 -7.10 -1.65 12.80
N VAL A 47 -7.22 -0.50 12.15
CA VAL A 47 -6.51 -0.22 10.89
C VAL A 47 -5.00 -0.25 11.13
N SER A 48 -4.51 0.47 12.15
CA SER A 48 -3.09 0.53 12.51
C SER A 48 -2.47 -0.85 12.73
N SER A 49 -3.19 -1.74 13.43
CA SER A 49 -2.71 -3.09 13.74
C SER A 49 -2.53 -3.99 12.51
N ARG A 50 -3.14 -3.63 11.37
CA ARG A 50 -3.02 -4.37 10.10
C ARG A 50 -1.89 -3.85 9.22
N ILE A 51 -1.25 -2.76 9.62
CA ILE A 51 -0.17 -2.14 8.84
C ILE A 51 1.12 -2.88 9.18
N ILE A 52 1.71 -3.46 8.15
CA ILE A 52 2.96 -4.19 8.22
C ILE A 52 4.05 -3.25 7.75
N HIS A 53 5.11 -3.11 8.53
CA HIS A 53 6.26 -2.29 8.19
C HIS A 53 7.43 -3.19 7.75
N GLY A 54 8.04 -2.87 6.61
CA GLY A 54 9.28 -3.49 6.18
C GLY A 54 10.50 -2.91 6.89
N ASP A 55 11.63 -3.58 6.73
CA ASP A 55 12.91 -3.08 7.24
C ASP A 55 13.35 -1.81 6.50
N PRO A 56 13.90 -0.81 7.22
CA PRO A 56 14.41 0.40 6.59
C PRO A 56 15.67 0.12 5.77
N LEU A 57 15.70 0.61 4.53
CA LEU A 57 16.86 0.56 3.63
C LEU A 57 17.49 1.94 3.52
N THR A 58 18.78 2.05 3.85
CA THR A 58 19.52 3.31 3.77
C THR A 58 20.59 3.26 2.70
N GLU A 59 20.56 4.22 1.76
CA GLU A 59 21.53 4.37 0.67
C GLU A 59 21.89 5.85 0.50
N ARG A 60 23.19 6.17 0.53
CA ARG A 60 23.75 7.54 0.48
C ARG A 60 22.96 8.54 1.34
N LYS A 61 22.77 8.18 2.61
CA LYS A 61 22.03 8.93 3.65
C LYS A 61 20.50 9.05 3.45
N SER A 62 19.97 8.64 2.31
CA SER A 62 18.52 8.55 2.13
C SER A 62 18.02 7.23 2.72
N THR A 63 16.99 7.29 3.56
CA THR A 63 16.35 6.10 4.14
C THR A 63 15.00 5.88 3.47
N PHE A 64 14.66 4.63 3.19
CA PHE A 64 13.41 4.19 2.59
C PHE A 64 12.79 3.13 3.49
N GLN A 65 11.48 3.18 3.68
CA GLN A 65 10.75 2.13 4.40
C GLN A 65 9.42 1.88 3.71
N ALA A 66 9.12 0.62 3.43
CA ALA A 66 7.82 0.22 2.90
C ALA A 66 6.84 -0.08 4.03
N HIS A 67 5.57 0.21 3.77
CA HIS A 67 4.43 -0.10 4.62
C HIS A 67 3.36 -0.72 3.76
N LEU A 68 2.76 -1.80 4.24
CA LEU A 68 1.80 -2.59 3.50
C LEU A 68 0.58 -2.85 4.37
N ALA A 69 -0.61 -2.83 3.78
CA ALA A 69 -1.82 -3.33 4.42
C ALA A 69 -2.76 -3.95 3.37
N SER A 70 -3.46 -5.01 3.78
CA SER A 70 -4.57 -5.54 2.98
C SER A 70 -5.77 -4.61 3.05
N VAL A 71 -6.39 -4.35 1.91
CA VAL A 71 -7.52 -3.43 1.75
C VAL A 71 -8.55 -3.98 0.77
N THR A 72 -9.82 -3.75 1.05
CA THR A 72 -10.95 -4.21 0.22
C THR A 72 -11.67 -3.05 -0.48
N SER A 73 -11.21 -1.81 -0.30
CA SER A 73 -11.77 -0.63 -0.97
C SER A 73 -10.75 0.51 -1.04
N ALA A 74 -10.97 1.44 -1.97
CA ALA A 74 -10.16 2.66 -2.08
C ALA A 74 -10.23 3.52 -0.80
N ASP A 75 -11.38 3.55 -0.12
CA ASP A 75 -11.53 4.31 1.13
C ASP A 75 -10.75 3.66 2.29
N GLN A 76 -10.65 2.33 2.32
CA GLN A 76 -9.77 1.66 3.28
C GLN A 76 -8.29 1.97 3.00
N ALA A 77 -7.89 2.04 1.73
CA ALA A 77 -6.54 2.48 1.36
C ALA A 77 -6.24 3.90 1.86
N LYS A 78 -7.18 4.85 1.69
CA LYS A 78 -7.07 6.21 2.24
C LYS A 78 -6.98 6.20 3.77
N ALA A 79 -7.79 5.37 4.44
CA ALA A 79 -7.76 5.25 5.89
C ALA A 79 -6.41 4.72 6.41
N VAL A 80 -5.81 3.75 5.72
CA VAL A 80 -4.45 3.26 6.03
C VAL A 80 -3.42 4.37 5.94
N VAL A 81 -3.44 5.17 4.86
CA VAL A 81 -2.52 6.31 4.70
C VAL A 81 -2.75 7.34 5.81
N ALA A 82 -4.01 7.66 6.12
CA ALA A 82 -4.36 8.60 7.19
C ALA A 82 -3.86 8.14 8.57
N VAL A 83 -3.93 6.83 8.86
CA VAL A 83 -3.40 6.25 10.10
C VAL A 83 -1.86 6.25 10.09
N LEU A 84 -1.21 5.91 8.98
CA LEU A 84 0.25 5.93 8.85
C LEU A 84 0.85 7.30 9.19
N ILE A 85 0.26 8.38 8.68
CA ILE A 85 0.76 9.74 8.90
C ILE A 85 0.49 10.28 10.32
N GLN A 86 -0.22 9.54 11.18
CA GLN A 86 -0.28 9.88 12.61
C GLN A 86 1.00 9.51 13.35
N ASN A 87 1.77 8.56 12.81
CA ASN A 87 3.10 8.30 13.30
C ASN A 87 4.03 9.47 12.93
N ARG A 88 4.51 10.18 13.95
CA ARG A 88 5.36 11.38 13.78
C ARG A 88 6.60 11.15 12.92
N LYS A 89 7.20 9.95 12.94
CA LYS A 89 8.38 9.65 12.13
C LYS A 89 8.03 9.58 10.64
N ILE A 90 6.92 8.94 10.32
CA ILE A 90 6.39 8.76 8.96
C ILE A 90 5.85 10.09 8.43
N ALA A 91 5.12 10.84 9.25
CA ALA A 91 4.66 12.20 8.94
C ALA A 91 5.81 13.16 8.59
N ALA A 92 6.97 12.96 9.21
CA ALA A 92 8.18 13.75 8.98
C ALA A 92 9.03 13.23 7.80
N ALA A 93 8.61 12.17 7.10
CA ALA A 93 9.27 11.74 5.87
C ALA A 93 9.21 12.86 4.82
N THR A 94 10.23 12.90 3.96
CA THR A 94 10.27 13.88 2.85
C THR A 94 9.18 13.58 1.83
N HIS A 95 8.93 12.29 1.60
CA HIS A 95 7.88 11.80 0.70
C HIS A 95 7.27 10.52 1.29
N ASN A 96 5.96 10.37 1.19
CA ASN A 96 5.17 9.18 1.53
C ASN A 96 4.39 8.76 0.27
N MET A 97 5.10 8.13 -0.67
CA MET A 97 4.51 7.72 -1.95
C MET A 97 3.53 6.57 -1.73
N VAL A 98 2.41 6.57 -2.46
CA VAL A 98 1.32 5.60 -2.27
C VAL A 98 0.98 4.93 -3.59
N ALA A 99 0.67 3.64 -3.55
CA ALA A 99 -0.03 2.93 -4.62
C ALA A 99 -0.96 1.87 -4.02
N TYR A 100 -2.15 1.68 -4.58
CA TYR A 100 -3.04 0.61 -4.19
C TYR A 100 -3.71 -0.04 -5.39
N ARG A 101 -4.14 -1.29 -5.22
CA ARG A 101 -4.99 -2.01 -6.16
C ARG A 101 -6.00 -2.84 -5.37
N VAL A 102 -7.27 -2.69 -5.70
CA VAL A 102 -8.39 -3.43 -5.11
C VAL A 102 -9.23 -4.01 -6.23
N HIS A 103 -9.53 -5.30 -6.16
CA HIS A 103 -10.37 -5.98 -7.13
C HIS A 103 -11.85 -5.80 -6.75
N LEU A 104 -12.64 -5.20 -7.64
CA LEU A 104 -14.07 -4.94 -7.41
C LEU A 104 -14.98 -6.08 -7.91
N GLY A 105 -14.40 -7.14 -8.48
CA GLY A 105 -15.14 -8.20 -9.15
C GLY A 105 -15.21 -7.99 -10.67
N ASN A 106 -15.48 -9.07 -11.41
CA ASN A 106 -15.65 -9.07 -12.87
C ASN A 106 -14.48 -8.44 -13.66
N GLY A 107 -13.26 -8.52 -13.13
CA GLY A 107 -12.06 -7.94 -13.76
C GLY A 107 -11.96 -6.41 -13.65
N VAL A 108 -12.83 -5.77 -12.85
CA VAL A 108 -12.81 -4.33 -12.59
C VAL A 108 -11.90 -4.03 -11.41
N TRP A 109 -11.10 -2.98 -11.53
CA TRP A 109 -10.11 -2.57 -10.54
C TRP A 109 -10.36 -1.15 -10.05
N ALA A 110 -10.33 -0.95 -8.74
CA ALA A 110 -10.06 0.35 -8.15
C ALA A 110 -8.56 0.43 -7.86
N GLN A 111 -7.85 1.32 -8.56
CA GLN A 111 -6.42 1.48 -8.40
C GLN A 111 -6.02 2.94 -8.64
N ASP A 112 -5.10 3.43 -7.84
CA ASP A 112 -4.59 4.80 -7.94
C ASP A 112 -3.21 4.89 -7.27
N CYS A 113 -2.52 6.00 -7.47
CA CYS A 113 -1.23 6.27 -6.86
C CYS A 113 -0.98 7.76 -6.61
N ASP A 114 -0.10 8.05 -5.65
CA ASP A 114 0.38 9.39 -5.35
C ASP A 114 1.91 9.37 -5.25
N ASP A 115 2.55 10.34 -5.88
CA ASP A 115 4.00 10.54 -5.84
C ASP A 115 4.46 11.26 -4.57
N ASP A 116 3.58 12.00 -3.88
CA ASP A 116 3.90 12.88 -2.75
C ASP A 116 5.17 13.75 -2.97
N GLY A 117 5.31 14.29 -4.19
CA GLY A 117 6.47 15.10 -4.59
C GLY A 117 7.71 14.32 -5.05
N GLU A 118 7.76 13.00 -4.87
CA GLU A 118 8.76 12.11 -5.47
C GLU A 118 8.32 11.73 -6.90
N THR A 119 8.48 12.67 -7.84
CA THR A 119 7.92 12.56 -9.20
C THR A 119 8.18 11.19 -9.85
N ALA A 120 7.11 10.60 -10.38
CA ALA A 120 7.00 9.30 -11.03
C ALA A 120 7.18 8.06 -10.12
N ALA A 121 7.30 8.20 -8.80
CA ALA A 121 7.44 7.04 -7.92
C ALA A 121 6.13 6.27 -7.73
N GLY A 122 5.01 6.94 -7.46
CA GLY A 122 3.69 6.35 -7.26
C GLY A 122 3.25 5.51 -8.46
N SER A 123 3.34 6.07 -9.67
CA SER A 123 3.01 5.33 -10.90
C SER A 123 3.90 4.10 -11.13
N ARG A 124 5.19 4.17 -10.79
CA ARG A 124 6.11 3.02 -10.84
C ARG A 124 5.78 1.95 -9.81
N MET A 125 5.36 2.35 -8.60
CA MET A 125 4.90 1.41 -7.59
C MET A 125 3.58 0.75 -8.00
N LEU A 126 2.64 1.50 -8.58
CA LEU A 126 1.40 0.92 -9.12
C LEU A 126 1.71 -0.09 -10.23
N HIS A 127 2.64 0.24 -11.12
CA HIS A 127 3.10 -0.71 -12.13
C HIS A 127 3.76 -1.96 -11.53
N LEU A 128 4.51 -1.82 -10.43
CA LEU A 128 5.03 -2.97 -9.68
C LEU A 128 3.89 -3.86 -9.18
N LEU A 129 2.87 -3.29 -8.53
CA LEU A 129 1.71 -4.05 -8.04
C LEU A 129 0.99 -4.79 -9.17
N GLN A 130 0.85 -4.16 -10.35
CA GLN A 130 0.30 -4.81 -11.55
C GLN A 130 1.18 -5.96 -12.04
N THR A 131 2.49 -5.76 -12.08
CA THR A 131 3.45 -6.73 -12.62
C THR A 131 3.56 -7.99 -11.76
N VAL A 132 3.49 -7.84 -10.44
CA VAL A 132 3.52 -8.98 -9.52
C VAL A 132 2.13 -9.57 -9.25
N ASP A 133 1.11 -9.01 -9.89
CA ASP A 133 -0.30 -9.40 -9.73
C ASP A 133 -0.76 -9.34 -8.26
N ALA A 134 -0.33 -8.29 -7.55
CA ALA A 134 -0.74 -8.02 -6.19
C ALA A 134 -2.13 -7.37 -6.20
N GLU A 135 -3.04 -7.97 -5.44
CA GLU A 135 -4.46 -7.61 -5.34
C GLU A 135 -4.80 -7.23 -3.89
N ASP A 136 -5.85 -6.42 -3.71
CA ASP A 136 -6.42 -6.06 -2.41
C ASP A 136 -5.37 -5.57 -1.40
N VAL A 137 -4.52 -4.65 -1.87
CA VAL A 137 -3.36 -4.15 -1.13
C VAL A 137 -3.11 -2.67 -1.38
N VAL A 138 -2.68 -1.98 -0.33
CA VAL A 138 -2.06 -0.64 -0.39
C VAL A 138 -0.62 -0.76 0.06
N VAL A 139 0.27 -0.10 -0.67
CA VAL A 139 1.68 0.07 -0.32
C VAL A 139 2.00 1.54 -0.24
N VAL A 140 2.63 1.93 0.87
CA VAL A 140 3.22 3.25 1.08
C VAL A 140 4.72 3.07 1.21
N VAL A 141 5.52 3.87 0.52
CA VAL A 141 6.97 3.92 0.73
C VAL A 141 7.33 5.30 1.25
N SER A 142 7.79 5.35 2.49
CA SER A 142 8.30 6.57 3.12
C SER A 142 9.77 6.74 2.78
N ARG A 143 10.14 7.93 2.30
CA ARG A 143 11.52 8.34 2.05
C ARG A 143 11.91 9.51 2.95
N TRP A 144 12.99 9.35 3.69
CA TRP A 144 13.68 10.45 4.38
C TRP A 144 14.91 10.87 3.57
N TYR A 145 14.91 12.10 3.04
CA TYR A 145 15.99 12.61 2.21
C TYR A 145 17.25 12.91 3.03
N GLY A 146 18.39 12.35 2.62
CA GLY A 146 19.66 12.49 3.33
C GLY A 146 20.57 13.63 2.88
N GLY A 147 20.08 14.54 2.02
CA GLY A 147 20.89 15.62 1.46
C GLY A 147 21.64 15.28 0.17
N ILE A 148 21.61 14.02 -0.30
CA ILE A 148 22.30 13.57 -1.53
C ILE A 148 21.28 13.17 -2.60
N LYS A 149 21.32 13.82 -3.76
CA LYS A 149 20.47 13.47 -4.91
C LYS A 149 20.90 12.11 -5.47
N LEU A 150 20.01 11.12 -5.38
CA LEU A 150 20.26 9.78 -5.92
C LEU A 150 19.99 9.68 -7.43
N GLY A 151 19.37 10.69 -8.04
CA GLY A 151 18.95 10.61 -9.44
C GLY A 151 17.99 9.43 -9.66
N PRO A 152 18.05 8.73 -10.80
CA PRO A 152 17.18 7.58 -11.09
C PRO A 152 17.34 6.38 -10.14
N ASP A 153 18.47 6.24 -9.43
CA ASP A 153 18.71 5.09 -8.55
C ASP A 153 17.69 4.96 -7.42
N ARG A 154 17.11 6.08 -6.96
CA ARG A 154 16.05 6.05 -5.94
C ARG A 154 14.86 5.17 -6.33
N PHE A 155 14.50 5.12 -7.61
CA PHE A 155 13.37 4.30 -8.05
C PHE A 155 13.63 2.80 -7.87
N LYS A 156 14.90 2.38 -7.99
CA LYS A 156 15.29 0.99 -7.70
C LYS A 156 15.09 0.70 -6.22
N LEU A 157 15.52 1.60 -5.33
CA LEU A 157 15.38 1.45 -3.88
C LEU A 157 13.91 1.41 -3.44
N ILE A 158 13.09 2.32 -3.98
CA ILE A 158 11.65 2.40 -3.72
C ILE A 158 10.96 1.09 -4.11
N ASN A 159 11.16 0.64 -5.35
CA ASN A 159 10.57 -0.60 -5.83
C ASN A 159 11.09 -1.83 -5.09
N ASN A 160 12.38 -1.85 -4.71
CA ASN A 160 12.95 -2.96 -3.95
C ASN A 160 12.32 -3.07 -2.56
N CYS A 161 12.16 -1.95 -1.84
CA CYS A 161 11.51 -1.97 -0.52
C CYS A 161 10.06 -2.48 -0.62
N ALA A 162 9.30 -1.95 -1.58
CA ALA A 162 7.92 -2.38 -1.82
C ALA A 162 7.85 -3.87 -2.19
N ARG A 163 8.67 -4.32 -3.15
CA ARG A 163 8.67 -5.70 -3.63
C ARG A 163 9.09 -6.70 -2.55
N GLN A 164 10.12 -6.39 -1.77
CA GLN A 164 10.57 -7.28 -0.69
C GLN A 164 9.45 -7.51 0.33
N LEU A 165 8.73 -6.45 0.71
CA LEU A 165 7.62 -6.57 1.65
C LEU A 165 6.43 -7.33 1.04
N LEU A 166 6.10 -7.08 -0.23
CA LEU A 166 5.07 -7.82 -0.96
C LEU A 166 5.39 -9.32 -1.03
N ASP A 167 6.63 -9.66 -1.37
CA ASP A 167 7.10 -11.06 -1.50
C ASP A 167 7.04 -11.78 -0.16
N LEU A 168 7.57 -11.15 0.90
CA LEU A 168 7.55 -11.67 2.27
C LEU A 168 6.12 -12.00 2.76
N HIS A 169 5.12 -11.22 2.31
CA HIS A 169 3.72 -11.38 2.69
C HIS A 169 2.87 -12.09 1.63
N GLY A 170 3.49 -12.77 0.66
CA GLY A 170 2.80 -13.67 -0.26
C GLY A 170 2.02 -12.99 -1.38
N TYR A 171 2.26 -11.70 -1.64
CA TYR A 171 1.66 -10.97 -2.77
C TYR A 171 2.39 -11.18 -4.10
N VAL A 172 3.54 -11.87 -4.09
CA VAL A 172 4.30 -12.19 -5.30
C VAL A 172 4.19 -13.69 -5.56
N LYS A 173 3.62 -14.06 -6.71
CA LYS A 173 3.52 -15.47 -7.10
C LYS A 173 4.92 -16.00 -7.47
N SER A 174 5.39 -17.00 -6.74
CA SER A 174 6.61 -17.73 -7.10
C SER A 174 6.39 -18.47 -8.41
N SER A 175 7.20 -18.20 -9.43
CA SER A 175 7.11 -18.81 -10.76
C SER A 175 7.45 -20.31 -10.81
N ASN A 176 7.57 -20.97 -9.65
CA ASN A 176 7.89 -22.40 -9.53
C ASN A 176 6.65 -23.32 -9.59
N ASP A 177 5.44 -22.77 -9.73
CA ASP A 177 4.20 -23.54 -9.92
C ASP A 177 3.80 -23.69 -11.40
N LYS A 178 4.80 -23.81 -12.29
CA LYS A 178 4.56 -24.37 -13.62
C LYS A 178 4.53 -25.88 -13.48
N GLY A 179 3.35 -26.40 -13.17
CA GLY A 179 3.07 -27.83 -13.04
C GLY A 179 3.75 -28.67 -14.13
N GLU A 180 4.33 -29.77 -13.66
CA GLU A 180 4.81 -30.88 -14.48
C GLU A 180 3.70 -31.32 -15.45
N ARG A 181 3.77 -30.84 -16.70
CA ARG A 181 3.03 -31.46 -17.80
C ARG A 181 3.82 -32.71 -18.16
N SER A 182 3.46 -33.82 -17.53
CA SER A 182 4.02 -35.16 -17.75
C SER A 182 4.06 -35.47 -19.25
N LYS A 183 5.24 -35.37 -19.86
CA LYS A 183 5.52 -36.00 -21.15
C LYS A 183 5.58 -37.50 -20.89
N SER A 184 4.46 -38.18 -21.13
CA SER A 184 4.41 -39.63 -21.31
C SER A 184 5.26 -40.00 -22.53
N THR A 185 6.53 -40.29 -22.28
CA THR A 185 7.43 -40.81 -23.30
C THR A 185 7.19 -42.31 -23.40
N VAL A 186 6.33 -42.74 -24.33
CA VAL A 186 6.11 -44.15 -24.63
C VAL A 186 7.35 -44.71 -25.36
N PRO A 187 8.05 -45.74 -24.86
CA PRO A 187 9.13 -46.36 -25.60
C PRO A 187 8.56 -47.41 -26.57
N LYS A 188 8.64 -47.17 -27.88
CA LYS A 188 8.35 -48.19 -28.91
C LYS A 188 9.64 -48.88 -29.38
N SER A 189 9.91 -50.02 -28.75
CA SER A 189 10.37 -51.30 -29.31
C SER A 189 11.05 -51.26 -30.70
N SER A 190 12.36 -51.51 -30.72
CA SER A 190 13.13 -51.89 -31.91
C SER A 190 12.84 -53.35 -32.29
N ARG A 191 12.14 -53.55 -33.41
CA ARG A 191 11.87 -54.88 -33.99
C ARG A 191 13.08 -55.33 -34.82
N LYS A 192 13.83 -56.29 -34.28
CA LYS A 192 14.93 -57.02 -34.93
C LYS A 192 14.34 -57.97 -35.99
N GLN A 193 14.57 -57.71 -37.27
CA GLN A 193 14.34 -58.69 -38.33
C GLN A 193 15.66 -59.41 -38.66
N ARG A 194 15.67 -60.72 -38.40
CA ARG A 194 16.61 -61.70 -38.93
C ARG A 194 15.97 -62.27 -40.20
N LYS A 195 16.64 -62.16 -41.35
CA LYS A 195 16.98 -63.23 -42.29
C LYS A 195 17.64 -62.62 -43.51
#